data_AF-A0A0D5YWI7-F1
#
_entry.id   AF-A0A0D5YWI7-F1
#
_cell.length_a   1.000
_cell.length_b   1.000
_cell.length_c   1.000
_cell.angle_alpha   90.00
_cell.angle_beta   90.00
_cell.angle_gamma   90.00
#
_symmetry.space_group_name_H-M   'P 1'
#
loop_
_entity.id
_entity.type
_entity.pdbx_description
1 polymer ?
#
loop_
_entity_poly.entity_id
_entity_poly.type
_entity_poly.pdbx_seq_one_letter_code
_entity_poly.pdbx_strand_id
1 'polypeptide(L)'
;MSSILKRAFLGFLAGLLAGTLVLGIGGRLAMRGIALMGGLKGGFSWGGTMEVVLLGLIIGAISGTIYGVLSNYLFKNKWSAGGLYGLLAFVAILVLPIEGKGAAKGFPDLQVPISLIFGGLHVVYGVVLAFLFGRMNRTE
;
A
#
# COMPACT_ATOMS: atom_id res chain seq x y z
N MET A 1 1.34 -25.92 12.95
CA MET A 1 1.89 -24.83 12.12
C MET A 1 2.78 -23.97 12.99
N SER A 2 4.01 -23.65 12.58
CA SER A 2 4.89 -22.79 13.39
C SER A 2 4.26 -21.39 13.57
N SER A 3 4.51 -20.74 14.71
CA SER A 3 3.95 -19.42 15.02
C SER A 3 4.28 -18.36 13.96
N ILE A 4 5.45 -18.50 13.32
CA ILE A 4 5.89 -17.66 12.20
C ILE A 4 5.07 -17.92 10.94
N LEU A 5 4.86 -19.19 10.55
CA LEU A 5 4.12 -19.52 9.33
C LEU A 5 2.66 -19.05 9.40
N LYS A 6 2.02 -19.21 10.57
CA LYS A 6 0.68 -18.67 10.82
C LYS A 6 0.63 -17.16 10.63
N ARG A 7 1.58 -16.42 11.20
CA ARG A 7 1.64 -14.96 11.11
C ARG A 7 1.96 -14.48 9.70
N ALA A 8 2.86 -15.16 9.00
CA ALA A 8 3.13 -14.89 7.59
C ALA A 8 1.85 -15.04 6.76
N PHE A 9 1.08 -16.11 6.99
CA PHE A 9 -0.19 -16.33 6.33
C PHE A 9 -1.27 -15.29 6.67
N LEU A 10 -1.43 -14.94 7.96
CA LEU A 10 -2.36 -13.87 8.37
C LEU A 10 -1.93 -12.51 7.81
N GLY A 11 -0.62 -12.24 7.77
CA GLY A 11 -0.04 -11.06 7.16
C GLY A 11 -0.31 -11.00 5.66
N PHE A 12 -0.15 -12.13 4.96
CA PHE A 12 -0.49 -12.27 3.55
C PHE A 12 -1.96 -11.95 3.29
N LEU A 13 -2.90 -12.52 4.06
CA LEU A 13 -4.33 -12.24 3.89
C LEU A 13 -4.71 -10.79 4.21
N ALA A 14 -4.19 -10.24 5.30
CA ALA A 14 -4.40 -8.84 5.66
C ALA A 14 -3.79 -7.90 4.61
N GLY A 15 -2.62 -8.25 4.08
CA GLY A 15 -1.91 -7.57 3.02
C GLY A 15 -2.65 -7.57 1.70
N LEU A 16 -3.19 -8.72 1.28
CA LEU A 16 -4.05 -8.82 0.10
C LEU A 16 -5.22 -7.83 0.19
N LEU A 17 -5.98 -7.88 1.28
CA LEU A 17 -7.15 -7.02 1.45
C LEU A 17 -6.76 -5.53 1.53
N ALA A 18 -5.78 -5.17 2.37
CA ALA A 18 -5.34 -3.80 2.53
C ALA A 18 -4.72 -3.25 1.22
N GLY A 19 -3.90 -4.05 0.54
CA GLY A 19 -3.25 -3.68 -0.70
C GLY A 19 -4.24 -3.49 -1.85
N THR A 20 -5.17 -4.42 -2.05
CA THR A 20 -6.21 -4.29 -3.08
C THR A 20 -7.09 -3.06 -2.85
N LEU A 21 -7.57 -2.84 -1.62
CA LEU A 21 -8.49 -1.74 -1.33
C LEU A 21 -7.78 -0.38 -1.30
N VAL A 22 -6.65 -0.28 -0.58
CA VAL A 22 -5.97 1.01 -0.38
C VAL A 22 -5.03 1.31 -1.53
N LEU A 23 -4.06 0.43 -1.81
CA LEU A 23 -3.05 0.67 -2.85
C LEU A 23 -3.65 0.52 -4.26
N GLY A 24 -4.51 -0.48 -4.49
CA GLY A 24 -5.15 -0.73 -5.77
C GLY A 24 -6.25 0.29 -6.08
N ILE A 25 -7.40 0.17 -5.43
CA ILE A 25 -8.55 1.05 -5.69
C ILE A 25 -8.21 2.50 -5.32
N GLY A 26 -7.68 2.73 -4.11
CA GLY A 26 -7.28 4.08 -3.68
C GLY A 26 -6.19 4.68 -4.57
N GLY A 27 -5.19 3.91 -4.98
CA GLY A 27 -4.15 4.38 -5.91
C GLY A 27 -4.72 4.77 -7.26
N ARG A 28 -5.69 4.01 -7.80
CA ARG A 28 -6.38 4.34 -9.05
C ARG A 28 -7.16 5.66 -8.93
N LEU A 29 -7.87 5.86 -7.83
CA LEU A 29 -8.57 7.12 -7.54
C LEU A 29 -7.59 8.30 -7.40
N ALA A 30 -6.46 8.09 -6.74
CA ALA A 30 -5.40 9.09 -6.61
C ALA A 30 -4.82 9.48 -7.98
N MET A 31 -4.49 8.51 -8.84
CA MET A 31 -4.02 8.76 -10.20
C MET A 31 -5.04 9.55 -11.02
N ARG A 32 -6.33 9.26 -10.84
CA ARG A 32 -7.41 10.03 -11.47
C ARG A 32 -7.44 11.48 -11.00
N GLY A 33 -7.33 11.71 -9.70
CA GLY A 33 -7.25 13.06 -9.12
C GLY A 33 -6.05 13.85 -9.64
N ILE A 34 -4.88 13.21 -9.69
CA ILE A 34 -3.64 13.81 -10.23
C ILE A 34 -3.82 14.17 -11.71
N ALA A 35 -4.43 13.29 -12.51
CA ALA A 35 -4.69 13.56 -13.92
C ALA A 35 -5.63 14.77 -14.13
N LEU A 36 -6.64 14.93 -13.26
CA LEU A 36 -7.52 16.11 -13.27
C LEU A 36 -6.78 17.38 -12.88
N MET A 37 -5.92 17.32 -11.86
CA MET A 37 -5.07 18.45 -11.46
C MET A 37 -4.11 18.89 -12.58
N GLY A 38 -3.62 17.93 -13.37
CA GLY A 38 -2.77 18.17 -14.54
C GLY A 38 -3.53 18.57 -15.81
N GLY A 39 -4.83 18.85 -15.73
CA GLY A 39 -5.64 19.32 -16.86
C GLY A 39 -6.01 18.25 -17.89
N LEU A 40 -5.71 16.97 -17.64
CA LEU A 40 -6.13 15.89 -18.52
C LEU A 40 -7.60 15.53 -18.29
N LYS A 41 -8.33 15.31 -19.38
CA LYS A 41 -9.63 14.61 -19.36
C LYS A 41 -9.37 13.14 -19.05
N GLY A 42 -9.01 12.82 -17.82
CA GLY A 42 -8.77 11.42 -17.47
C GLY A 42 -10.07 10.60 -17.64
N GLY A 43 -9.91 9.30 -17.86
CA GLY A 43 -10.99 8.33 -17.92
C GLY A 43 -10.60 7.11 -17.11
N PHE A 44 -11.59 6.35 -16.63
CA PHE A 44 -11.33 5.00 -16.16
C PHE A 44 -11.24 4.09 -17.38
N SER A 45 -10.07 3.51 -17.62
CA SER A 45 -9.94 2.38 -18.54
C SER A 45 -9.99 1.10 -17.72
N TRP A 46 -10.63 0.07 -18.28
CA TRP A 46 -10.71 -1.24 -17.62
C TRP A 46 -9.32 -1.83 -17.42
N GLY A 47 -8.49 -1.83 -18.47
CA GLY A 47 -7.11 -2.33 -18.41
C GLY A 47 -6.26 -1.63 -17.36
N GLY A 48 -6.24 -0.30 -17.34
CA GLY A 48 -5.45 0.45 -16.36
C GLY A 48 -6.00 0.38 -14.93
N THR A 49 -7.28 0.06 -14.76
CA THR A 49 -7.85 -0.20 -13.41
C THR A 49 -7.43 -1.57 -12.91
N MET A 50 -7.56 -2.60 -13.76
CA MET A 50 -7.14 -3.96 -13.41
C MET A 50 -5.65 -4.04 -13.11
N GLU A 51 -4.82 -3.37 -13.91
CA GLU A 51 -3.37 -3.32 -13.69
C GLU A 51 -3.03 -2.77 -12.30
N VAL A 52 -3.59 -1.61 -11.93
CA VAL A 52 -3.31 -0.97 -10.63
C VAL A 52 -3.86 -1.82 -9.48
N VAL A 53 -5.03 -2.42 -9.64
CA VAL A 53 -5.63 -3.30 -8.62
C VAL A 53 -4.82 -4.57 -8.42
N LEU A 54 -4.34 -5.20 -9.50
CA LEU A 54 -3.47 -6.38 -9.45
C LEU A 54 -2.12 -6.04 -8.82
N LEU A 55 -1.53 -4.90 -9.16
CA LEU A 55 -0.30 -4.42 -8.53
C LEU A 55 -0.51 -4.19 -7.03
N GLY A 56 -1.62 -3.54 -6.64
CA GLY A 56 -1.99 -3.36 -5.24
C GLY A 56 -2.15 -4.69 -4.49
N LEU A 57 -2.73 -5.70 -5.15
CA LEU A 57 -2.89 -7.05 -4.63
C LEU A 57 -1.53 -7.73 -4.39
N ILE A 58 -0.66 -7.74 -5.40
CA ILE A 58 0.66 -8.39 -5.34
C ILE A 58 1.55 -7.69 -4.29
N ILE A 59 1.64 -6.36 -4.36
CA ILE A 59 2.44 -5.56 -3.42
C ILE A 59 1.89 -5.75 -2.00
N GLY A 60 0.57 -5.70 -1.83
CA GLY A 60 -0.10 -5.93 -0.57
C GLY A 60 0.21 -7.30 0.03
N ALA A 61 0.12 -8.37 -0.77
CA ALA A 61 0.44 -9.72 -0.34
C ALA A 61 1.88 -9.87 0.17
N ILE A 62 2.85 -9.38 -0.61
CA ILE A 62 4.28 -9.44 -0.26
C ILE A 62 4.54 -8.61 0.99
N SER A 63 4.11 -7.35 0.99
CA SER A 63 4.32 -6.41 2.09
C SER A 63 3.62 -6.86 3.37
N GLY A 64 2.39 -7.37 3.28
CA GLY A 64 1.66 -7.92 4.43
C GLY A 64 2.34 -9.15 5.03
N THR A 65 2.90 -10.03 4.19
CA THR A 65 3.69 -11.18 4.66
C THR A 65 4.91 -10.71 5.45
N ILE A 66 5.65 -9.73 4.93
CA ILE A 66 6.81 -9.12 5.61
C ILE A 66 6.37 -8.51 6.95
N TYR A 67 5.28 -7.74 6.96
CA TYR A 67 4.73 -7.18 8.20
C TYR A 67 4.36 -8.25 9.21
N GLY A 68 3.71 -9.35 8.78
CA GLY A 68 3.33 -10.47 9.64
C GLY A 68 4.54 -11.11 10.33
N VAL A 69 5.64 -11.31 9.61
CA VAL A 69 6.90 -11.84 10.16
C VAL A 69 7.56 -10.83 11.11
N LEU A 70 7.62 -9.56 10.72
CA LEU A 70 8.27 -8.50 11.50
C LEU A 70 7.46 -8.05 12.72
N SER A 71 6.16 -8.39 12.78
CA SER A 71 5.23 -7.96 13.83
C SER A 71 5.67 -8.32 15.25
N ASN A 72 6.51 -9.36 15.41
CA ASN A 72 7.06 -9.79 16.70
C ASN A 72 8.16 -8.89 17.24
N TYR A 73 8.89 -8.19 16.38
CA TYR A 73 10.14 -7.53 16.76
C TYR A 73 9.99 -6.02 16.94
N LEU A 74 9.11 -5.40 16.16
CA LEU A 74 9.18 -3.95 15.95
C LEU A 74 8.06 -3.15 16.65
N PHE A 75 7.00 -3.77 17.16
CA PHE A 75 5.73 -3.05 17.33
C PHE A 75 5.00 -3.32 18.67
N LYS A 76 5.41 -2.60 19.73
CA LYS A 76 4.67 -2.57 21.02
C LYS A 76 3.32 -1.82 20.91
N ASN A 77 3.24 -0.76 20.11
CA ASN A 77 1.98 -0.05 19.81
C ASN A 77 1.55 -0.33 18.36
N LYS A 78 0.44 -1.08 18.21
CA LYS A 78 0.02 -1.68 16.93
C LYS A 78 -0.40 -0.66 15.86
N TRP A 79 -0.87 0.52 16.26
CA TRP A 79 -1.38 1.53 15.32
C TRP A 79 -0.27 2.41 14.76
N SER A 80 0.61 2.95 15.63
CA SER A 80 1.78 3.73 15.20
C SER A 80 2.77 2.87 14.41
N ALA A 81 2.86 1.59 14.74
CA ALA A 81 3.58 0.57 14.00
C ALA A 81 3.16 0.44 12.54
N GLY A 82 1.85 0.36 12.29
CA GLY A 82 1.29 0.26 10.94
C GLY A 82 1.60 1.50 10.11
N GLY A 83 1.37 2.68 10.68
CA GLY A 83 1.68 3.94 10.00
C GLY A 83 3.17 4.10 9.67
N LEU A 84 4.06 3.78 10.62
CA LEU A 84 5.51 3.79 10.38
C LEU A 84 5.91 2.79 9.30
N TYR A 85 5.37 1.57 9.34
CA TYR A 85 5.64 0.57 8.30
C TYR A 85 5.19 1.05 6.92
N GLY A 86 4.00 1.63 6.81
CA GLY A 86 3.51 2.24 5.58
C GLY A 86 4.42 3.35 5.06
N LEU A 87 4.89 4.23 5.95
CA LEU A 87 5.85 5.27 5.60
C LEU A 87 7.18 4.69 5.09
N LEU A 88 7.71 3.67 5.77
CA LEU A 88 8.94 3.00 5.35
C LEU A 88 8.78 2.32 3.99
N ALA A 89 7.63 1.68 3.74
CA ALA A 89 7.31 1.09 2.45
C ALA A 89 7.29 2.14 1.33
N PHE A 90 6.73 3.33 1.61
CA PHE A 90 6.74 4.45 0.67
C PHE A 90 8.16 4.97 0.40
N VAL A 91 8.96 5.17 1.45
CA VAL A 91 10.36 5.59 1.32
C VAL A 91 11.15 4.57 0.50
N ALA A 92 10.94 3.27 0.71
CA ALA A 92 11.55 2.22 -0.08
C ALA A 92 11.20 2.35 -1.58
N ILE A 93 9.95 2.64 -1.92
CA ILE A 93 9.53 2.86 -3.32
C ILE A 93 10.19 4.10 -3.94
N LEU A 94 10.41 5.15 -3.15
CA LEU A 94 11.08 6.36 -3.65
C LEU A 94 12.55 6.09 -4.00
N VAL A 95 13.23 5.33 -3.14
CA VAL A 95 14.68 5.04 -3.23
C VAL A 95 14.97 3.93 -4.23
N LEU A 96 14.13 2.90 -4.31
CA LEU A 96 14.35 1.78 -5.22
C LEU A 96 14.05 2.18 -6.67
N PRO A 97 14.82 1.66 -7.64
CA PRO A 97 14.62 1.93 -9.07
C PRO A 97 13.44 1.10 -9.61
N ILE A 98 12.24 1.37 -9.10
CA ILE A 98 11.02 0.70 -9.54
C ILE A 98 10.51 1.41 -10.80
N GLU A 99 10.56 0.70 -11.94
CA GLU A 99 9.88 1.13 -13.15
C GLU A 99 8.37 1.24 -12.88
N GLY A 100 7.75 2.34 -13.31
CA GLY A 100 6.34 2.59 -13.00
C GLY A 100 6.05 3.67 -11.96
N LYS A 101 6.95 4.66 -11.77
CA LYS A 101 6.63 5.99 -11.19
C LYS A 101 5.66 6.79 -12.11
N GLY A 102 4.62 6.12 -12.62
CA GLY A 102 3.83 6.48 -13.79
C GLY A 102 3.07 7.80 -13.65
N ALA A 103 2.61 8.14 -12.45
CA ALA A 103 1.98 9.45 -12.20
C ALA A 103 3.00 10.60 -12.18
N ALA A 104 4.14 10.42 -11.50
CA ALA A 104 5.16 11.47 -11.35
C ALA A 104 5.88 11.79 -12.66
N LYS A 105 6.09 10.78 -13.52
CA LYS A 105 6.70 10.96 -14.84
C LYS A 105 5.79 11.75 -15.80
N GLY A 106 4.47 11.61 -15.67
CA GLY A 106 3.50 12.31 -16.50
C GLY A 106 3.26 13.78 -16.12
N PHE A 107 3.56 14.15 -14.87
CA PHE A 107 3.31 15.50 -14.33
C PHE A 107 4.47 15.96 -13.43
N PRO A 108 5.60 16.42 -14.00
CA PRO A 108 6.77 16.82 -13.22
C PRO A 108 6.48 17.96 -12.23
N ASP A 109 5.62 18.90 -12.59
CA ASP A 109 5.24 20.03 -11.73
C ASP A 109 4.37 19.61 -10.53
N LEU A 110 3.80 18.41 -10.57
CA LEU A 110 2.96 17.85 -9.50
C LEU A 110 3.71 16.86 -8.61
N GLN A 111 5.04 16.77 -8.67
CA GLN A 111 5.81 15.79 -7.90
C GLN A 111 5.56 15.86 -6.38
N VAL A 112 5.47 17.07 -5.81
CA VAL A 112 5.19 17.25 -4.38
C VAL A 112 3.79 16.74 -4.02
N PRO A 113 2.69 17.21 -4.65
CA PRO A 113 1.36 16.70 -4.33
C PRO A 113 1.22 15.20 -4.62
N ILE A 114 1.84 14.67 -5.68
CA ILE A 114 1.88 13.23 -5.95
C ILE A 114 2.54 12.47 -4.79
N SER A 115 3.68 12.95 -4.30
CA SER A 115 4.39 12.32 -3.20
C SER A 115 3.60 12.38 -1.90
N LEU A 116 2.90 13.49 -1.62
CA LEU A 116 2.05 13.62 -0.44
C LEU A 116 0.84 12.68 -0.51
N ILE A 117 0.17 12.61 -1.65
CA ILE A 117 -1.01 11.74 -1.85
C ILE A 117 -0.60 10.27 -1.72
N PHE A 118 0.43 9.84 -2.46
CA PHE A 118 0.86 8.43 -2.41
C PHE A 118 1.53 8.08 -1.07
N GLY A 119 2.26 8.99 -0.46
CA GLY A 119 2.83 8.81 0.88
C GLY A 119 1.74 8.64 1.93
N GLY A 120 0.73 9.52 1.92
CA GLY A 120 -0.44 9.41 2.79
C GLY A 120 -1.20 8.10 2.56
N LEU A 121 -1.36 7.69 1.30
CA LEU A 121 -2.02 6.45 0.93
C LEU A 121 -1.27 5.21 1.43
N HIS A 122 0.07 5.22 1.42
CA HIS A 122 0.87 4.15 2.02
C HIS A 122 0.80 4.12 3.54
N VAL A 123 0.74 5.28 4.20
CA VAL A 123 0.50 5.35 5.65
C VAL A 123 -0.86 4.75 6.00
N VAL A 124 -1.92 5.12 5.25
CA VAL A 124 -3.26 4.53 5.41
C VAL A 124 -3.22 3.02 5.18
N TYR A 125 -2.52 2.55 4.15
CA TYR A 125 -2.33 1.13 3.88
C TYR A 125 -1.69 0.42 5.09
N GLY A 126 -0.60 0.96 5.63
CA GLY A 126 0.08 0.37 6.78
C GLY A 126 -0.80 0.33 8.03
N VAL A 127 -1.61 1.36 8.27
CA VAL A 127 -2.60 1.39 9.36
C VAL A 127 -3.68 0.33 9.17
N VAL A 128 -4.27 0.23 7.97
CA VAL A 128 -5.31 -0.76 7.64
C VAL A 128 -4.76 -2.18 7.73
N LEU A 129 -3.54 -2.41 7.23
CA LEU A 129 -2.84 -3.69 7.34
C LEU A 129 -2.68 -4.10 8.81
N ALA A 130 -2.15 -3.20 9.65
CA ALA A 130 -1.95 -3.46 11.06
C ALA A 130 -3.26 -3.75 11.80
N PHE A 131 -4.33 -3.02 11.46
CA PHE A 131 -5.67 -3.26 11.98
C PHE A 131 -6.21 -4.64 11.60
N LEU A 132 -6.19 -4.98 10.30
CA LEU A 132 -6.69 -6.26 9.79
C LEU A 132 -5.90 -7.44 10.36
N PHE A 133 -4.56 -7.35 10.33
CA PHE A 133 -3.68 -8.36 10.92
C PHE A 133 -3.96 -8.53 12.42
N GLY A 134 -4.08 -7.42 13.15
CA GLY A 134 -4.39 -7.44 14.58
C GLY A 134 -5.76 -8.06 14.88
N ARG A 135 -6.76 -7.86 14.02
CA ARG A 135 -8.10 -8.45 14.15
C ARG A 135 -8.06 -9.96 13.91
N MET A 136 -7.40 -10.41 12.85
CA MET A 136 -7.27 -11.83 12.50
C MET A 136 -6.38 -12.62 13.47
N ASN A 137 -5.41 -11.96 14.09
CA ASN A 137 -4.53 -12.59 15.08
C ASN A 137 -5.13 -12.59 16.51
N ARG A 138 -6.28 -11.95 16.73
CA ARG A 138 -7.00 -11.89 18.03
C ARG A 138 -8.17 -12.86 18.15
N THR A 139 -8.52 -13.60 17.10
CA THR A 139 -9.62 -14.58 17.10
C THR A 139 -9.24 -15.91 17.77
N GLU A 140 -8.32 -15.88 18.75
CA GLU A 140 -7.95 -16.95 19.67
C GLU A 140 -7.84 -16.37 21.08
#